data_AF-M2QLU0-F1
#
_entry.id   AF-M2QLU0-F1
#
_cell.length_a   1.000
_cell.length_b   1.000
_cell.length_c   1.000
_cell.angle_alpha   90.00
_cell.angle_beta   90.00
_cell.angle_gamma   90.00
#
_symmetry.space_group_name_H-M   'P 1'
#
loop_
_entity.id
_entity.type
_entity.pdbx_description
1 polymer ?
#
loop_
_entity_poly.entity_id
_entity_poly.type
_entity_poly.pdbx_seq_one_letter_code
_entity_poly.pdbx_strand_id
1 'polypeptide(L)'
;MVQDDGTKPWLWVAKSEELVLCEDATTAEQEAAEYLKDVTAKIQKIQENPSIPVRSNKKKGIKSKKDLREELQYEASEKLKEVSIRHGFVAGKWLIFAPSDRVNAIWSTIANSLISGPLASTAAFTAKVATSPQAESSNHQNVLCIYLPDVYDKDIVTDVSADFHGEFHASHITFIKIMKTLLRKHGVNLSGVKSNLYTAIGLDSKHPSGIQSTIWRNTSLMKDADLKSLKDEYFAELGATKTANNDKPAETKMEATTAPKPKPKLKKKQNDDPFGSDEEDAGDKGQDTSAKPGKKIAAKPRPAPKGVTSKKRPKIDEDDDEAEEKPKKRKGGK
;
A
#
# COMPACT_ATOMS: atom_id res chain seq x y z
N MET A 1 7.79 13.87 -16.72
CA MET A 1 8.07 12.45 -17.05
C MET A 1 8.15 12.32 -18.56
N VAL A 2 8.69 11.22 -19.08
CA VAL A 2 8.48 10.86 -20.49
C VAL A 2 6.99 10.55 -20.67
N GLN A 3 6.35 11.14 -21.68
CA GLN A 3 4.98 10.81 -22.04
C GLN A 3 4.95 9.48 -22.78
N ASP A 4 3.91 8.68 -22.51
CA ASP A 4 3.67 7.43 -23.21
C ASP A 4 3.24 7.73 -24.66
N ASP A 5 4.07 7.29 -25.61
CA ASP A 5 3.81 7.37 -27.06
C ASP A 5 3.09 6.12 -27.60
N GLY A 6 2.71 5.19 -26.72
CA GLY A 6 2.14 3.88 -27.04
C GLY A 6 3.18 2.84 -27.46
N THR A 7 4.46 3.22 -27.62
CA THR A 7 5.55 2.30 -28.00
C THR A 7 6.43 1.92 -26.82
N LYS A 8 6.58 2.82 -25.83
CA LYS A 8 7.48 2.62 -24.67
C LYS A 8 6.78 2.96 -23.34
N PRO A 9 5.81 2.16 -22.89
CA PRO A 9 5.07 2.39 -21.64
C PRO A 9 5.92 2.29 -20.35
N TRP A 10 7.21 1.96 -20.45
CA TRP A 10 8.12 1.74 -19.33
C TRP A 10 9.52 2.27 -19.63
N LEU A 11 10.11 2.98 -18.66
CA LEU A 11 11.55 3.21 -18.59
C LEU A 11 12.18 2.18 -17.66
N TRP A 12 13.37 1.69 -18.00
CA TRP A 12 14.07 0.63 -17.29
C TRP A 12 15.51 1.06 -16.94
N VAL A 13 15.98 0.62 -15.78
CA VAL A 13 17.40 0.65 -15.39
C VAL A 13 17.71 -0.69 -14.73
N ALA A 14 18.74 -1.37 -15.22
CA ALA A 14 19.22 -2.63 -14.68
C ALA A 14 20.71 -2.52 -14.35
N LYS A 15 21.16 -3.31 -13.38
CA LYS A 15 22.59 -3.60 -13.21
C LYS A 15 23.10 -4.40 -14.41
N SER A 16 24.41 -4.40 -14.62
CA SER A 16 25.08 -5.22 -15.64
C SER A 16 25.25 -6.69 -15.24
N GLU A 17 24.81 -7.09 -14.05
CA GLU A 17 24.84 -8.47 -13.57
C GLU A 17 23.87 -9.33 -14.40
N GLU A 18 24.29 -10.54 -14.78
CA GLU A 18 23.46 -11.46 -15.55
C GLU A 18 22.22 -11.87 -14.73
N LEU A 19 21.05 -11.74 -15.36
CA LEU A 19 19.80 -12.18 -14.75
C LEU A 19 19.70 -13.69 -14.88
N VAL A 20 19.62 -14.39 -13.75
CA VAL A 20 19.25 -15.81 -13.73
C VAL A 20 17.82 -15.92 -14.27
N LEU A 21 17.70 -16.37 -15.51
CA LEU A 21 16.41 -16.69 -16.12
C LEU A 21 15.91 -18.01 -15.52
N CYS A 22 14.66 -18.03 -15.09
CA CYS A 22 13.98 -19.26 -14.67
C CYS A 22 13.58 -20.04 -15.92
N GLU A 23 14.25 -21.17 -16.18
CA GLU A 23 13.99 -22.02 -17.35
C GLU A 23 12.56 -22.60 -17.31
N ASP A 24 12.06 -22.95 -16.12
CA ASP A 24 10.74 -23.54 -15.89
C ASP A 24 9.59 -22.53 -15.75
N ALA A 25 9.81 -21.24 -16.05
CA ALA A 25 8.82 -20.19 -15.83
C ALA A 25 7.47 -20.49 -16.50
N THR A 26 7.46 -20.98 -17.75
CA THR A 26 6.23 -21.33 -18.47
C THR A 26 5.49 -22.52 -17.84
N THR A 27 6.22 -23.50 -17.29
CA THR A 27 5.64 -24.66 -16.59
C THR A 27 4.95 -24.20 -15.30
N ALA A 28 5.62 -23.34 -14.53
CA ALA A 28 5.08 -22.73 -13.32
C ALA A 28 3.83 -21.87 -13.61
N GLU A 29 3.84 -21.08 -14.68
CA GLU A 29 2.70 -20.26 -15.11
C GLU A 29 1.48 -21.11 -15.45
N GLN A 30 1.66 -22.21 -16.19
CA GLN A 30 0.57 -23.11 -16.57
C GLN A 30 -0.06 -23.79 -15.34
N GLU A 31 0.75 -24.37 -14.45
CA GLU A 31 0.28 -25.01 -13.22
C GLU A 31 -0.47 -24.00 -12.31
N ALA A 32 0.10 -22.81 -12.13
CA ALA A 32 -0.49 -21.76 -11.32
C ALA A 32 -1.78 -21.19 -11.92
N ALA A 33 -1.87 -21.05 -13.25
CA ALA A 33 -3.07 -20.56 -13.93
C ALA A 33 -4.23 -21.56 -13.87
N GLU A 34 -3.95 -22.86 -14.05
CA GLU A 34 -4.96 -23.92 -13.88
C GLU A 34 -5.47 -23.95 -12.44
N TYR A 35 -4.58 -23.92 -11.45
CA TYR A 35 -4.99 -23.90 -10.04
C TYR A 35 -5.75 -22.62 -9.66
N LEU A 36 -5.36 -21.44 -10.18
CA LEU A 36 -6.07 -20.18 -9.95
C LEU A 36 -7.50 -20.21 -10.52
N LYS A 37 -7.69 -20.83 -11.70
CA LYS A 37 -9.02 -21.04 -12.30
C LYS A 37 -9.90 -21.92 -11.41
N ASP A 38 -9.36 -23.02 -10.90
CA ASP A 38 -10.05 -23.93 -9.98
C ASP A 38 -10.45 -23.24 -8.66
N VAL A 39 -9.54 -22.48 -8.05
CA VAL A 39 -9.83 -21.70 -6.84
C VAL A 39 -10.90 -20.65 -7.11
N THR A 40 -10.85 -19.96 -8.25
CA THR A 40 -11.87 -18.97 -8.64
C THR A 40 -13.25 -19.63 -8.73
N ALA A 41 -13.35 -20.80 -9.37
CA ALA A 41 -14.60 -21.57 -9.47
C ALA A 41 -15.11 -22.07 -8.11
N LYS A 42 -14.22 -22.50 -7.19
CA LYS A 42 -14.58 -22.86 -5.82
C LYS A 42 -15.12 -21.65 -5.02
N ILE A 43 -14.49 -20.49 -5.16
CA ILE A 43 -14.92 -19.24 -4.51
C ILE A 43 -16.28 -18.79 -5.02
N GLN A 44 -16.53 -18.87 -6.33
CA GLN A 44 -17.86 -18.61 -6.90
C GLN A 44 -18.92 -19.55 -6.33
N LYS A 45 -18.65 -20.86 -6.24
CA LYS A 45 -19.56 -21.83 -5.60
C LYS A 45 -19.88 -21.49 -4.14
N ILE A 46 -18.91 -21.00 -3.36
CA ILE A 46 -19.15 -20.53 -1.97
C ILE A 46 -20.05 -19.29 -1.94
N GLN A 47 -19.88 -18.38 -2.91
CA GLN A 47 -20.71 -17.17 -3.03
C GLN A 47 -22.15 -17.51 -3.40
N GLU A 48 -22.37 -18.42 -4.34
CA GLU A 48 -23.69 -18.78 -4.88
C GLU A 48 -24.47 -19.73 -3.95
N ASN A 49 -23.81 -20.61 -3.20
CA ASN A 49 -24.46 -21.62 -2.36
C ASN A 49 -25.39 -20.99 -1.28
N PRO A 50 -26.72 -21.20 -1.32
CA PRO A 50 -27.66 -20.58 -0.37
C PRO A 50 -27.63 -21.20 1.03
N SER A 51 -27.09 -22.41 1.19
CA SER A 51 -27.04 -23.15 2.46
C SER A 51 -25.97 -22.63 3.41
N ILE A 52 -24.97 -21.88 2.92
CA ILE A 52 -23.91 -21.29 3.73
C ILE A 52 -24.39 -19.94 4.28
N PRO A 53 -24.40 -19.72 5.61
CA PRO A 53 -24.88 -18.46 6.18
C PRO A 53 -23.94 -17.29 5.87
N VAL A 54 -24.52 -16.11 5.66
CA VAL A 54 -23.77 -14.87 5.41
C VAL A 54 -22.98 -14.40 6.64
N ARG A 55 -23.50 -14.66 7.85
CA ARG A 55 -22.83 -14.36 9.13
C ARG A 55 -22.50 -15.66 9.85
N SER A 56 -21.33 -15.71 10.49
CA SER A 56 -20.90 -16.88 11.24
C SER A 56 -21.74 -17.07 12.50
N ASN A 57 -21.96 -18.32 12.89
CA ASN A 57 -22.68 -18.64 14.13
C ASN A 57 -21.74 -19.42 15.06
N LYS A 58 -20.93 -18.66 15.83
CA LYS A 58 -19.97 -19.21 16.80
C LYS A 58 -20.59 -20.27 17.72
N LYS A 59 -21.86 -20.11 18.13
CA LYS A 59 -22.57 -21.07 19.01
C LYS A 59 -22.89 -22.42 18.35
N LYS A 60 -22.89 -22.50 17.01
CA LYS A 60 -23.16 -23.73 16.24
C LYS A 60 -21.94 -24.26 15.50
N GLY A 61 -20.78 -23.61 15.59
CA GLY A 61 -19.57 -23.95 14.82
C GLY A 61 -19.69 -23.75 13.31
N ILE A 62 -20.76 -23.09 12.82
CA ILE A 62 -21.00 -22.93 11.38
C ILE A 62 -20.19 -21.73 10.86
N LYS A 63 -19.17 -22.02 10.03
CA LYS A 63 -18.39 -21.04 9.26
C LYS A 63 -19.30 -20.26 8.30
N SER A 64 -19.01 -18.99 8.11
CA SER A 64 -19.71 -18.12 7.16
C SER A 64 -19.13 -18.20 5.75
N LYS A 65 -19.86 -17.62 4.78
CA LYS A 65 -19.32 -17.36 3.43
C LYS A 65 -18.05 -16.51 3.43
N LYS A 66 -17.81 -15.69 4.44
CA LYS A 66 -16.57 -14.90 4.55
C LYS A 66 -15.41 -15.82 4.92
N ASP A 67 -15.55 -16.52 6.05
CA ASP A 67 -14.49 -17.36 6.63
C ASP A 67 -14.03 -18.45 5.64
N LEU A 68 -14.97 -19.10 4.95
CA LEU A 68 -14.66 -20.13 3.93
C LEU A 68 -13.92 -19.59 2.69
N ARG A 69 -14.13 -18.32 2.32
CA ARG A 69 -13.38 -17.69 1.23
C ARG A 69 -11.98 -17.30 1.68
N GLU A 70 -11.84 -16.73 2.87
CA GLU A 70 -10.54 -16.32 3.41
C GLU A 70 -9.63 -17.54 3.66
N GLU A 71 -10.18 -18.64 4.17
CA GLU A 71 -9.49 -19.94 4.32
C GLU A 71 -8.99 -20.48 2.96
N LEU A 72 -9.85 -20.50 1.94
CA LEU A 72 -9.50 -20.95 0.59
C LEU A 72 -8.53 -20.00 -0.13
N GLN A 73 -8.61 -18.69 0.11
CA GLN A 73 -7.67 -17.70 -0.42
C GLN A 73 -6.29 -17.83 0.23
N TYR A 74 -6.23 -18.19 1.51
CA TYR A 74 -4.99 -18.48 2.22
C TYR A 74 -4.34 -19.78 1.70
N GLU A 75 -5.10 -20.89 1.64
CA GLU A 75 -4.65 -22.16 1.03
C GLU A 75 -4.10 -21.93 -0.38
N ALA A 76 -4.82 -21.14 -1.19
CA ALA A 76 -4.39 -20.83 -2.55
C ALA A 76 -3.11 -20.00 -2.62
N SER A 77 -2.88 -19.10 -1.66
CA SER A 77 -1.68 -18.27 -1.61
C SER A 77 -0.45 -19.11 -1.25
N GLU A 78 -0.56 -20.02 -0.28
CA GLU A 78 0.54 -20.94 0.06
C GLU A 78 0.83 -21.92 -1.07
N LYS A 79 -0.20 -22.50 -1.73
CA LYS A 79 0.04 -23.39 -2.87
C LYS A 79 0.67 -22.67 -4.07
N LEU A 80 0.26 -21.44 -4.38
CA LEU A 80 0.92 -20.65 -5.44
C LEU A 80 2.38 -20.32 -5.09
N LYS A 81 2.70 -20.10 -3.81
CA LYS A 81 4.07 -19.99 -3.31
C LYS A 81 4.85 -21.30 -3.48
N GLU A 82 4.28 -22.45 -3.15
CA GLU A 82 4.90 -23.77 -3.40
C GLU A 82 5.24 -23.97 -4.88
N VAL A 83 4.33 -23.60 -5.80
CA VAL A 83 4.59 -23.64 -7.26
C VAL A 83 5.75 -22.72 -7.62
N SER A 84 5.74 -21.46 -7.15
CA SER A 84 6.82 -20.50 -7.37
C SER A 84 8.19 -21.04 -6.92
N ILE A 85 8.26 -21.66 -5.73
CA ILE A 85 9.51 -22.19 -5.16
C ILE A 85 9.96 -23.46 -5.92
N ARG A 86 9.04 -24.39 -6.20
CA ARG A 86 9.35 -25.68 -6.84
C ARG A 86 9.98 -25.54 -8.22
N HIS A 87 9.52 -24.57 -9.00
CA HIS A 87 10.02 -24.27 -10.35
C HIS A 87 11.09 -23.17 -10.37
N GLY A 88 11.55 -22.69 -9.21
CA GLY A 88 12.52 -21.58 -9.12
C GLY A 88 12.00 -20.23 -9.63
N PHE A 89 10.70 -20.09 -9.92
CA PHE A 89 10.09 -18.81 -10.33
C PHE A 89 9.80 -17.90 -9.12
N VAL A 90 10.82 -17.69 -8.29
CA VAL A 90 10.73 -16.99 -6.99
C VAL A 90 10.93 -15.47 -7.10
N ALA A 91 11.37 -14.98 -8.25
CA ALA A 91 11.60 -13.55 -8.49
C ALA A 91 10.30 -12.72 -8.42
N GLY A 92 10.43 -11.46 -8.01
CA GLY A 92 9.30 -10.54 -7.89
C GLY A 92 9.71 -9.10 -7.78
N LYS A 93 8.79 -8.23 -7.33
CA LYS A 93 9.02 -6.79 -7.23
C LYS A 93 8.30 -6.10 -6.08
N TRP A 94 8.99 -5.13 -5.49
CA TRP A 94 8.40 -4.04 -4.70
C TRP A 94 7.59 -3.12 -5.61
N LEU A 95 6.39 -2.74 -5.15
CA LEU A 95 5.53 -1.74 -5.81
C LEU A 95 5.59 -0.41 -5.04
N ILE A 96 5.79 0.67 -5.80
CA ILE A 96 5.76 2.06 -5.31
C ILE A 96 4.82 2.85 -6.24
N PHE A 97 3.84 3.56 -5.68
CA PHE A 97 3.00 4.49 -6.45
C PHE A 97 3.47 5.92 -6.16
N ALA A 98 4.09 6.55 -7.16
CA ALA A 98 4.62 7.91 -7.05
C ALA A 98 3.65 8.92 -7.69
N PRO A 99 3.29 10.02 -7.01
CA PRO A 99 2.51 11.08 -7.63
C PRO A 99 3.31 11.76 -8.75
N SER A 100 2.63 12.22 -9.80
CA SER A 100 3.27 12.71 -11.03
C SER A 100 4.14 13.96 -10.86
N ASP A 101 3.89 14.77 -9.84
CA ASP A 101 4.73 15.92 -9.48
C ASP A 101 6.14 15.49 -9.03
N ARG A 102 6.26 14.34 -8.34
CA ARG A 102 7.51 13.84 -7.76
C ARG A 102 8.11 12.63 -8.47
N VAL A 103 7.40 12.01 -9.42
CA VAL A 103 7.86 10.80 -10.12
C VAL A 103 9.28 10.94 -10.68
N ASN A 104 9.62 12.08 -11.33
CA ASN A 104 10.94 12.27 -11.94
C ASN A 104 12.05 12.26 -10.88
N ALA A 105 11.84 12.94 -9.75
CA ALA A 105 12.82 13.02 -8.67
C ALA A 105 13.01 11.67 -7.96
N ILE A 106 11.90 10.96 -7.71
CA ILE A 106 11.91 9.62 -7.12
C ILE A 106 12.61 8.62 -8.06
N TRP A 107 12.25 8.62 -9.35
CA TRP A 107 12.85 7.75 -10.36
C TRP A 107 14.36 7.98 -10.51
N SER A 108 14.80 9.22 -10.73
CA SER A 108 16.23 9.52 -10.86
C SER A 108 17.04 9.14 -9.61
N THR A 109 16.45 9.31 -8.43
CA THR A 109 17.10 8.91 -7.16
C THR A 109 17.24 7.39 -7.05
N ILE A 110 16.18 6.63 -7.38
CA ILE A 110 16.21 5.16 -7.35
C ILE A 110 17.15 4.60 -8.43
N ALA A 111 17.06 5.12 -9.66
CA ALA A 111 17.90 4.71 -10.79
C ALA A 111 19.39 4.89 -10.48
N ASN A 112 19.80 6.07 -10.02
CA ASN A 112 21.19 6.32 -9.62
C ASN A 112 21.59 5.45 -8.41
N SER A 113 20.69 5.26 -7.44
CA SER A 113 20.95 4.42 -6.27
C SER A 113 21.18 2.95 -6.63
N LEU A 114 20.46 2.43 -7.64
CA LEU A 114 20.58 1.05 -8.12
C LEU A 114 21.92 0.77 -8.79
N ILE A 115 22.47 1.76 -9.50
CA ILE A 115 23.74 1.64 -10.24
C ILE A 115 24.96 1.94 -9.35
N SER A 116 24.93 3.02 -8.56
CA SER A 116 26.12 3.52 -7.85
C SER A 116 25.84 4.07 -6.44
N GLY A 117 24.70 3.73 -5.84
CA GLY A 117 24.33 4.19 -4.50
C GLY A 117 23.88 3.07 -3.56
N PRO A 118 23.08 3.39 -2.52
CA PRO A 118 22.71 2.43 -1.49
C PRO A 118 22.04 1.14 -1.99
N LEU A 119 21.22 1.21 -3.04
CA LEU A 119 20.56 0.02 -3.61
C LEU A 119 21.54 -0.87 -4.40
N ALA A 120 22.62 -0.33 -4.96
CA ALA A 120 23.65 -1.13 -5.63
C ALA A 120 24.25 -2.19 -4.68
N SER A 121 24.40 -1.86 -3.39
CA SER A 121 24.87 -2.76 -2.32
C SER A 121 23.84 -3.82 -1.86
N THR A 122 22.73 -3.98 -2.58
CA THR A 122 21.64 -4.91 -2.27
C THR A 122 21.34 -5.84 -3.45
N ALA A 123 20.57 -6.89 -3.20
CA ALA A 123 20.12 -7.83 -4.24
C ALA A 123 19.09 -7.23 -5.23
N ALA A 124 18.71 -5.96 -5.10
CA ALA A 124 17.90 -5.31 -6.12
C ALA A 124 18.71 -5.20 -7.42
N PHE A 125 18.18 -5.72 -8.52
CA PHE A 125 18.90 -5.85 -9.79
C PHE A 125 18.33 -4.99 -10.93
N THR A 126 17.03 -4.72 -10.92
CA THR A 126 16.33 -3.92 -11.95
C THR A 126 15.29 -3.02 -11.30
N ALA A 127 15.14 -1.81 -11.82
CA ALA A 127 14.02 -0.92 -11.55
C ALA A 127 13.34 -0.51 -12.86
N LYS A 128 12.04 -0.26 -12.79
CA LYS A 128 11.27 0.35 -13.89
C LYS A 128 10.28 1.38 -13.37
N VAL A 129 9.90 2.32 -14.23
CA VAL A 129 8.82 3.30 -14.00
C VAL A 129 7.90 3.35 -15.21
N ALA A 130 6.59 3.44 -14.96
CA ALA A 130 5.61 3.68 -16.01
C ALA A 130 5.79 5.09 -16.59
N THR A 131 5.67 5.26 -17.90
CA THR A 131 5.56 6.58 -18.53
C THR A 131 4.20 7.21 -18.26
N SER A 132 4.12 8.53 -18.28
CA SER A 132 2.85 9.22 -17.96
C SER A 132 1.92 9.23 -19.17
N PRO A 133 0.61 8.97 -18.99
CA PRO A 133 -0.35 8.93 -20.10
C PRO A 133 -0.50 10.29 -20.77
N GLN A 134 -0.87 10.30 -22.05
CA GLN A 134 -1.07 11.53 -22.83
C GLN A 134 -2.14 12.46 -22.22
N ALA A 135 -3.19 11.88 -21.61
CA ALA A 135 -4.21 12.59 -20.85
C ALA A 135 -4.05 12.26 -19.35
N GLU A 136 -3.40 13.15 -18.61
CA GLU A 136 -3.14 12.99 -17.19
C GLU A 136 -4.34 13.44 -16.34
N SER A 137 -4.75 12.62 -15.37
CA SER A 137 -5.77 12.98 -14.39
C SER A 137 -5.12 13.60 -13.14
N SER A 138 -5.86 14.47 -12.43
CA SER A 138 -5.34 15.25 -11.30
C SER A 138 -4.84 14.43 -10.09
N ASN A 139 -5.11 13.13 -10.07
CA ASN A 139 -4.67 12.18 -9.05
C ASN A 139 -3.89 11.00 -9.66
N HIS A 140 -3.30 11.17 -10.85
CA HIS A 140 -2.51 10.11 -11.47
C HIS A 140 -1.30 9.75 -10.60
N GLN A 141 -1.02 8.45 -10.52
CA GLN A 141 0.14 7.90 -9.83
C GLN A 141 0.87 6.97 -10.79
N ASN A 142 2.15 7.23 -11.00
CA ASN A 142 3.01 6.42 -11.84
C ASN A 142 3.50 5.23 -11.01
N VAL A 143 3.45 4.04 -11.59
CA VAL A 143 3.92 2.81 -10.93
C VAL A 143 5.41 2.67 -11.13
N LEU A 144 6.16 2.60 -10.03
CA LEU A 144 7.53 2.12 -10.02
C LEU A 144 7.57 0.68 -9.50
N CYS A 145 8.40 -0.14 -10.13
CA CYS A 145 8.72 -1.48 -9.63
C CYS A 145 10.23 -1.61 -9.41
N ILE A 146 10.63 -2.25 -8.31
CA ILE A 146 12.02 -2.63 -8.05
C ILE A 146 12.06 -4.14 -7.89
N TYR A 147 12.86 -4.82 -8.69
CA TYR A 147 12.91 -6.28 -8.82
C TYR A 147 13.95 -6.91 -7.89
N LEU A 148 13.62 -8.11 -7.40
CA LEU A 148 14.36 -8.89 -6.42
C LEU A 148 14.45 -10.35 -6.90
N PRO A 149 15.57 -11.05 -6.66
CA PRO A 149 15.80 -12.40 -7.20
C PRO A 149 14.89 -13.43 -6.55
N ASP A 150 14.61 -13.27 -5.26
CA ASP A 150 13.67 -14.08 -4.49
C ASP A 150 12.77 -13.13 -3.64
N VAL A 151 11.47 -13.42 -3.58
CA VAL A 151 10.53 -12.72 -2.68
C VAL A 151 9.98 -13.60 -1.56
N TYR A 152 10.38 -14.87 -1.49
CA TYR A 152 10.04 -15.83 -0.44
C TYR A 152 11.19 -16.05 0.55
N ASP A 153 12.39 -15.52 0.27
CA ASP A 153 13.49 -15.28 1.22
C ASP A 153 13.05 -14.27 2.32
N LYS A 154 12.34 -14.79 3.33
CA LYS A 154 11.91 -14.05 4.53
C LYS A 154 12.92 -14.17 5.68
N ASP A 155 13.68 -15.27 5.68
CA ASP A 155 14.42 -15.74 6.83
C ASP A 155 15.79 -15.07 6.87
N ILE A 156 15.82 -13.88 7.46
CA ILE A 156 16.73 -13.43 8.55
C ILE A 156 16.51 -11.93 8.74
N VAL A 157 15.69 -11.56 9.74
CA VAL A 157 15.70 -10.21 10.34
C VAL A 157 15.37 -10.20 11.83
N THR A 158 14.70 -11.21 12.36
CA THR A 158 14.25 -11.19 13.77
C THR A 158 15.34 -11.50 14.80
N ASP A 159 16.49 -12.05 14.42
CA ASP A 159 17.42 -12.68 15.38
C ASP A 159 18.93 -12.36 15.18
N VAL A 160 19.24 -11.16 14.66
CA VAL A 160 20.62 -10.62 14.64
C VAL A 160 20.68 -9.23 15.30
N SER A 161 19.95 -9.07 16.40
CA SER A 161 19.99 -7.88 17.26
C SER A 161 20.75 -8.07 18.57
N ALA A 162 21.53 -9.16 18.70
CA ALA A 162 22.44 -9.39 19.81
C ALA A 162 23.74 -10.09 19.34
N ASP A 163 24.87 -9.45 19.68
CA ASP A 163 26.17 -10.04 20.00
C ASP A 163 27.02 -10.80 18.96
N PHE A 164 26.56 -11.06 17.72
CA PHE A 164 27.42 -11.68 16.70
C PHE A 164 28.43 -10.72 16.04
N HIS A 165 29.49 -10.40 16.78
CA HIS A 165 30.73 -9.77 16.30
C HIS A 165 31.64 -10.77 15.52
N GLY A 166 31.05 -11.70 14.76
CA GLY A 166 31.75 -12.76 14.02
C GLY A 166 31.58 -12.63 12.50
N GLU A 167 32.61 -13.05 11.75
CA GLU A 167 32.70 -12.79 10.31
C GLU A 167 31.61 -13.46 9.45
N PHE A 168 30.92 -12.61 8.69
CA PHE A 168 30.45 -12.86 7.31
C PHE A 168 29.71 -14.18 7.01
N HIS A 169 28.39 -14.17 7.23
CA HIS A 169 27.45 -14.90 6.36
C HIS A 169 26.49 -13.92 5.67
N ALA A 170 27.03 -13.16 4.71
CA ALA A 170 26.32 -12.06 4.03
C ALA A 170 25.25 -12.50 3.00
N SER A 171 24.93 -13.80 2.93
CA SER A 171 24.16 -14.39 1.81
C SER A 171 22.63 -14.22 1.90
N HIS A 172 22.09 -13.80 3.04
CA HIS A 172 20.71 -14.14 3.42
C HIS A 172 19.90 -13.00 4.09
N ILE A 173 20.31 -11.73 3.93
CA ILE A 173 19.52 -10.56 4.38
C ILE A 173 19.26 -9.64 3.20
N THR A 174 18.60 -10.17 2.17
CA THR A 174 18.42 -9.46 0.89
C THR A 174 17.19 -8.55 0.94
N PHE A 175 16.05 -9.13 1.30
CA PHE A 175 14.72 -8.55 1.13
C PHE A 175 14.45 -7.32 2.00
N ILE A 176 14.64 -7.44 3.31
CA ILE A 176 14.38 -6.35 4.26
C ILE A 176 15.49 -5.29 4.21
N LYS A 177 16.70 -5.62 3.77
CA LYS A 177 17.75 -4.63 3.49
C LYS A 177 17.30 -3.66 2.38
N ILE A 178 16.72 -4.18 1.30
CA ILE A 178 16.12 -3.35 0.23
C ILE A 178 15.00 -2.47 0.78
N MET A 179 14.09 -3.06 1.57
CA MET A 179 12.99 -2.33 2.21
C MET A 179 13.49 -1.17 3.09
N LYS A 180 14.43 -1.43 4.00
CA LYS A 180 15.04 -0.44 4.89
C LYS A 180 15.78 0.64 4.09
N THR A 181 16.53 0.28 3.04
CA THR A 181 17.20 1.26 2.17
C THR A 181 16.20 2.18 1.46
N LEU A 182 15.10 1.64 0.93
CA LEU A 182 14.05 2.42 0.26
C LEU A 182 13.37 3.41 1.22
N LEU A 183 13.06 2.97 2.44
CA LEU A 183 12.48 3.84 3.46
C LEU A 183 13.49 4.91 3.92
N ARG A 184 14.70 4.49 4.30
CA ARG A 184 15.66 5.31 5.06
C ARG A 184 16.56 6.21 4.21
N LYS A 185 16.82 5.84 2.96
CA LYS A 185 17.70 6.59 2.04
C LYS A 185 16.95 7.21 0.87
N HIS A 186 15.69 6.84 0.65
CA HIS A 186 14.86 7.38 -0.45
C HIS A 186 13.50 7.93 -0.01
N GLY A 187 13.06 7.70 1.24
CA GLY A 187 11.80 8.25 1.76
C GLY A 187 10.53 7.79 1.05
N VAL A 188 10.60 6.68 0.30
CA VAL A 188 9.49 6.24 -0.56
C VAL A 188 8.44 5.44 0.21
N ASN A 189 7.19 5.58 -0.21
CA ASN A 189 6.09 4.74 0.27
C ASN A 189 6.02 3.47 -0.56
N LEU A 190 6.45 2.36 0.03
CA LEU A 190 6.23 1.02 -0.50
C LEU A 190 4.75 0.63 -0.31
N SER A 191 4.18 -0.15 -1.23
CA SER A 191 2.80 -0.64 -1.11
C SER A 191 2.71 -2.15 -0.84
N GLY A 192 3.76 -2.89 -1.19
CA GLY A 192 3.85 -4.33 -0.98
C GLY A 192 4.68 -5.00 -2.07
N VAL A 193 4.80 -6.32 -1.97
CA VAL A 193 5.60 -7.14 -2.89
C VAL A 193 4.75 -8.12 -3.66
N LYS A 194 4.97 -8.18 -4.97
CA LYS A 194 4.26 -9.07 -5.89
C LYS A 194 5.26 -10.00 -6.60
N SER A 195 5.02 -11.31 -6.54
CA SER A 195 5.77 -12.29 -7.34
C SER A 195 5.56 -12.06 -8.84
N ASN A 196 6.56 -12.43 -9.64
CA ASN A 196 6.41 -12.43 -11.09
C ASN A 196 5.40 -13.49 -11.55
N LEU A 197 5.30 -14.64 -10.87
CA LEU A 197 4.24 -15.64 -11.11
C LEU A 197 2.84 -15.02 -11.00
N TYR A 198 2.58 -14.26 -9.92
CA TYR A 198 1.31 -13.54 -9.73
C TYR A 198 1.04 -12.49 -10.82
N THR A 199 2.08 -12.02 -11.51
CA THR A 199 1.94 -11.08 -12.62
C THR A 199 1.62 -11.81 -13.91
N ALA A 200 2.30 -12.93 -14.17
CA ALA A 200 2.14 -13.74 -15.37
C ALA A 200 0.75 -14.40 -15.45
N ILE A 201 0.25 -14.96 -14.35
CA ILE A 201 -1.09 -15.56 -14.29
C ILE A 201 -2.24 -14.52 -14.21
N GLY A 202 -1.96 -13.22 -14.36
CA GLY A 202 -2.97 -12.16 -14.35
C GLY A 202 -3.59 -11.86 -12.97
N LEU A 203 -3.00 -12.30 -11.86
CA LEU A 203 -3.55 -12.10 -10.52
C LEU A 203 -3.37 -10.65 -10.05
N ASP A 204 -4.38 -9.79 -10.25
CA ASP A 204 -4.39 -8.39 -9.82
C ASP A 204 -5.28 -8.13 -8.59
N SER A 205 -5.39 -6.87 -8.14
CA SER A 205 -6.17 -6.48 -6.96
C SER A 205 -7.70 -6.46 -7.17
N LYS A 206 -8.17 -6.70 -8.40
CA LYS A 206 -9.58 -6.78 -8.80
C LYS A 206 -9.96 -8.19 -9.29
N HIS A 207 -9.02 -9.14 -9.26
CA HIS A 207 -9.20 -10.49 -9.77
C HIS A 207 -10.36 -11.21 -9.03
N PRO A 208 -11.25 -11.95 -9.74
CA PRO A 208 -12.47 -12.53 -9.17
C PRO A 208 -12.24 -13.56 -8.05
N SER A 209 -11.05 -14.16 -7.95
CA SER A 209 -10.69 -14.99 -6.80
C SER A 209 -10.60 -14.20 -5.48
N GLY A 210 -10.39 -12.89 -5.52
CA GLY A 210 -10.15 -12.06 -4.34
C GLY A 210 -8.87 -12.42 -3.56
N ILE A 211 -7.99 -13.27 -4.10
CA ILE A 211 -6.66 -13.54 -3.52
C ILE A 211 -5.85 -12.24 -3.57
N GLN A 212 -5.09 -11.96 -2.51
CA GLN A 212 -4.27 -10.76 -2.44
C GLN A 212 -3.17 -10.78 -3.51
N SER A 213 -3.11 -9.76 -4.37
CA SER A 213 -2.12 -9.67 -5.45
C SER A 213 -0.70 -9.30 -5.00
N THR A 214 -0.48 -9.13 -3.70
CA THR A 214 0.83 -9.00 -3.05
C THR A 214 1.01 -10.09 -2.01
N ILE A 215 2.20 -10.66 -1.93
CA ILE A 215 2.57 -11.70 -0.96
C ILE A 215 2.85 -11.05 0.40
N TRP A 216 3.61 -9.96 0.39
CA TRP A 216 3.93 -9.19 1.60
C TRP A 216 3.31 -7.80 1.59
N ARG A 217 2.75 -7.40 2.73
CA ARG A 217 2.46 -6.00 3.08
C ARG A 217 3.62 -5.46 3.92
N ASN A 218 3.80 -4.14 3.97
CA ASN A 218 4.86 -3.56 4.80
C ASN A 218 4.71 -3.94 6.28
N THR A 219 3.46 -3.94 6.78
CA THR A 219 3.08 -4.25 8.17
C THR A 219 3.31 -5.71 8.56
N SER A 220 3.38 -6.63 7.59
CA SER A 220 3.71 -8.05 7.85
C SER A 220 5.21 -8.33 7.90
N LEU A 221 6.05 -7.32 7.68
CA LEU A 221 7.52 -7.43 7.59
C LEU A 221 8.24 -6.62 8.68
N MET A 222 7.65 -5.50 9.09
CA MET A 222 8.18 -4.59 10.11
C MET A 222 7.02 -3.93 10.86
N LYS A 223 7.27 -3.51 12.11
CA LYS A 223 6.30 -2.76 12.91
C LYS A 223 6.12 -1.35 12.32
N ASP A 224 4.91 -0.80 12.40
CA ASP A 224 4.62 0.55 11.87
C ASP A 224 5.45 1.65 12.54
N ALA A 225 5.86 1.46 13.81
CA ALA A 225 6.80 2.35 14.49
C ALA A 225 8.16 2.43 13.78
N ASP A 226 8.73 1.30 13.38
CA ASP A 226 10.02 1.23 12.67
C ASP A 226 9.89 1.80 11.25
N LEU A 227 8.78 1.48 10.56
CA LEU A 227 8.45 2.03 9.23
C LEU A 227 8.31 3.56 9.25
N LYS A 228 7.84 4.12 10.37
CA LYS A 228 7.76 5.56 10.59
C LYS A 228 9.12 6.16 10.93
N SER A 229 9.86 5.60 11.91
CA SER A 229 11.19 6.10 12.31
C SER A 229 12.12 6.25 11.11
N LEU A 230 12.22 5.21 10.27
CA LEU A 230 13.10 5.25 9.10
C LEU A 230 12.75 6.35 8.09
N LYS A 231 11.47 6.73 7.98
CA LYS A 231 11.05 7.85 7.12
C LYS A 231 11.29 9.19 7.79
N ASP A 232 10.93 9.31 9.07
CA ASP A 232 11.10 10.56 9.82
C ASP A 232 12.58 10.94 9.90
N GLU A 233 13.48 9.98 10.11
CA GLU A 233 14.93 10.17 10.03
C GLU A 233 15.43 10.61 8.64
N TYR A 234 14.87 10.05 7.55
CA TYR A 234 15.19 10.49 6.19
C TYR A 234 14.80 11.96 5.96
N PHE A 235 13.60 12.37 6.40
CA PHE A 235 13.15 13.75 6.27
C PHE A 235 13.93 14.71 7.19
N ALA A 236 14.38 14.24 8.36
CA ALA A 236 15.27 15.00 9.24
C ALA A 236 16.64 15.25 8.60
N GLU A 237 17.28 14.23 8.01
CA GLU A 237 18.55 14.38 7.26
C GLU A 237 18.38 15.32 6.07
N LEU A 238 17.27 15.22 5.32
CA LEU A 238 16.96 16.08 4.18
C LEU A 238 16.74 17.54 4.60
N GLY A 239 16.20 17.77 5.81
CA GLY A 239 16.08 19.09 6.43
C GLY A 239 17.44 19.66 6.84
N ALA A 240 18.22 18.90 7.61
CA ALA A 240 19.54 19.31 8.09
C ALA A 240 20.51 19.66 6.94
N THR A 241 20.50 18.87 5.86
CA THR A 241 21.31 19.11 4.65
C THR A 241 20.97 20.43 3.97
N LYS A 242 19.71 20.88 4.03
CA LYS A 242 19.29 22.18 3.47
C LYS A 242 19.77 23.34 4.32
N THR A 243 19.71 23.23 5.65
CA THR A 243 20.21 24.26 6.58
C THR A 243 21.73 24.43 6.42
N ALA A 244 22.49 23.34 6.45
CA ALA A 244 23.96 23.39 6.36
C ALA A 244 24.51 24.02 5.07
N ASN A 245 23.74 24.02 3.97
CA ASN A 245 24.12 24.68 2.72
C ASN A 245 23.80 26.18 2.69
N ASN A 246 22.90 26.69 3.54
CA ASN A 246 22.61 28.12 3.64
C ASN A 246 23.62 28.87 4.52
N ASP A 247 24.24 28.20 5.49
CA ASP A 247 25.19 28.81 6.43
C ASP A 247 26.64 28.86 5.91
N LYS A 248 26.90 28.44 4.66
CA LYS A 248 28.20 28.69 4.02
C LYS A 248 28.31 30.18 3.66
N PRO A 249 29.22 30.96 4.29
CA PRO A 249 29.36 32.37 4.01
C PRO A 249 29.73 32.59 2.54
N ALA A 250 29.14 33.61 1.93
CA ALA A 250 29.39 33.99 0.54
C ALA A 250 30.76 34.68 0.39
N GLU A 251 31.84 33.93 0.57
CA GLU A 251 33.19 34.45 0.36
C GLU A 251 33.45 34.71 -1.12
N THR A 252 33.64 35.99 -1.42
CA THR A 252 34.41 36.51 -2.57
C THR A 252 33.88 36.16 -3.96
N LYS A 253 32.73 36.76 -4.32
CA LYS A 253 32.44 37.05 -5.74
C LYS A 253 33.05 38.41 -6.10
N MET A 254 34.12 38.40 -6.89
CA MET A 254 34.77 39.61 -7.40
C MET A 254 33.78 40.52 -8.15
N GLU A 255 34.07 41.83 -8.10
CA GLU A 255 33.26 42.88 -8.70
C GLU A 255 33.15 42.73 -10.23
N ALA A 256 31.92 42.77 -10.74
CA ALA A 256 31.63 43.11 -12.13
C ALA A 256 30.44 44.08 -12.14
N THR A 257 30.75 45.36 -12.31
CA THR A 257 29.81 46.48 -12.23
C THR A 257 28.85 46.50 -13.41
N THR A 258 27.55 46.33 -13.15
CA THR A 258 26.47 46.67 -14.10
C THR A 258 25.33 47.41 -13.40
N ALA A 259 24.77 48.41 -14.08
CA ALA A 259 23.96 49.46 -13.46
C ALA A 259 22.54 49.02 -13.05
N PRO A 260 21.95 49.63 -11.99
CA PRO A 260 20.65 49.22 -11.46
C PRO A 260 19.48 49.66 -12.36
N LYS A 261 18.62 48.71 -12.74
CA LYS A 261 17.30 48.98 -13.34
C LYS A 261 16.25 49.27 -12.25
N PRO A 262 15.29 50.19 -12.48
CA PRO A 262 14.32 50.61 -11.47
C PRO A 262 13.26 49.54 -11.16
N LYS A 263 12.84 49.48 -9.89
CA LYS A 263 11.85 48.51 -9.37
C LYS A 263 10.42 48.85 -9.84
N PRO A 264 9.63 47.87 -10.32
CA PRO A 264 8.19 48.04 -10.53
C PRO A 264 7.45 48.24 -9.19
N LYS A 265 6.58 49.24 -9.09
CA LYS A 265 5.72 49.46 -7.92
C LYS A 265 4.55 48.47 -7.93
N LEU A 266 4.50 47.56 -6.96
CA LEU A 266 3.32 46.71 -6.74
C LEU A 266 2.14 47.59 -6.29
N LYS A 267 1.05 47.61 -7.05
CA LYS A 267 -0.21 48.21 -6.60
C LYS A 267 -0.89 47.26 -5.62
N LYS A 268 -1.26 47.79 -4.45
CA LYS A 268 -2.04 47.11 -3.41
C LYS A 268 -3.40 46.70 -4.01
N LYS A 269 -3.61 45.41 -4.25
CA LYS A 269 -4.92 44.89 -4.68
C LYS A 269 -5.79 44.67 -3.45
N GLN A 270 -6.99 45.23 -3.51
CA GLN A 270 -8.07 45.04 -2.56
C GLN A 270 -8.91 43.86 -3.06
N ASN A 271 -9.03 42.83 -2.24
CA ASN A 271 -10.13 41.87 -2.24
C ASN A 271 -10.71 42.04 -0.82
N ASP A 272 -11.94 42.50 -0.61
CA ASP A 272 -13.21 42.01 -1.15
C ASP A 272 -13.31 40.50 -0.98
N ASP A 273 -13.76 40.12 0.21
CA ASP A 273 -14.14 38.78 0.62
C ASP A 273 -15.50 38.43 -0.05
N PRO A 274 -15.54 37.47 -0.99
CA PRO A 274 -16.75 37.13 -1.72
C PRO A 274 -17.56 36.01 -1.03
N PHE A 275 -17.29 35.70 0.24
CA PHE A 275 -17.95 34.63 1.01
C PHE A 275 -18.65 35.12 2.30
N GLY A 276 -18.90 36.43 2.43
CA GLY A 276 -19.74 36.99 3.49
C GLY A 276 -21.23 37.05 3.10
N SER A 277 -22.11 36.61 4.02
CA SER A 277 -23.59 36.63 3.95
C SER A 277 -24.24 35.65 2.93
N ASP A 278 -25.40 35.04 3.21
CA ASP A 278 -26.18 35.00 4.46
C ASP A 278 -27.11 33.77 4.58
N GLU A 279 -27.86 33.75 5.68
CA GLU A 279 -28.93 32.85 6.14
C GLU A 279 -29.93 32.26 5.10
N GLU A 280 -30.43 31.07 5.49
CA GLU A 280 -31.81 30.54 5.39
C GLU A 280 -32.78 31.01 4.28
N ASP A 281 -33.37 30.04 3.53
CA ASP A 281 -34.82 29.79 3.61
C ASP A 281 -35.21 28.37 3.12
N ALA A 282 -36.49 28.03 3.28
CA ALA A 282 -37.13 26.73 3.16
C ALA A 282 -37.12 26.08 1.76
N GLY A 283 -37.33 24.76 1.76
CA GLY A 283 -37.40 23.96 0.53
C GLY A 283 -38.79 23.87 -0.09
N ASP A 284 -38.87 23.16 -1.22
CA ASP A 284 -40.12 22.75 -1.86
C ASP A 284 -40.11 21.27 -2.26
N LYS A 285 -41.28 20.64 -2.29
CA LYS A 285 -41.54 19.24 -2.66
C LYS A 285 -42.78 19.15 -3.57
N GLY A 286 -42.55 18.81 -4.83
CA GLY A 286 -43.53 18.39 -5.83
C GLY A 286 -42.77 18.08 -7.13
N GLN A 287 -43.20 17.23 -8.06
CA GLN A 287 -44.50 16.63 -8.39
C GLN A 287 -44.23 15.47 -9.41
N ASP A 288 -45.11 14.52 -9.78
CA ASP A 288 -46.40 14.02 -9.28
C ASP A 288 -46.74 12.67 -10.01
N THR A 289 -47.95 12.13 -9.75
CA THR A 289 -48.69 11.07 -10.47
C THR A 289 -48.26 9.61 -10.21
N SER A 290 -49.14 8.59 -10.12
CA SER A 290 -50.61 8.49 -9.90
C SER A 290 -50.99 7.00 -9.65
N ALA A 291 -52.18 6.57 -9.23
CA ALA A 291 -53.19 7.06 -8.26
C ALA A 291 -54.31 5.98 -8.10
N LYS A 292 -54.84 5.70 -6.89
CA LYS A 292 -56.18 5.07 -6.62
C LYS A 292 -56.49 4.99 -5.08
N PRO A 293 -57.76 4.80 -4.65
CA PRO A 293 -58.27 5.52 -3.47
C PRO A 293 -58.68 4.70 -2.22
N GLY A 294 -58.71 5.39 -1.09
CA GLY A 294 -59.94 5.50 -0.28
C GLY A 294 -60.19 4.51 0.87
N LYS A 295 -59.85 4.92 2.10
CA LYS A 295 -60.66 4.56 3.29
C LYS A 295 -60.57 5.62 4.40
N LYS A 296 -61.73 6.13 4.86
CA LYS A 296 -61.85 7.08 5.97
C LYS A 296 -61.81 6.35 7.31
N ILE A 297 -60.99 6.79 8.26
CA ILE A 297 -61.18 6.52 9.71
C ILE A 297 -60.89 7.82 10.48
N ALA A 298 -61.66 8.06 11.55
CA ALA A 298 -61.79 9.35 12.23
C ALA A 298 -60.62 9.72 13.17
N ALA A 299 -60.51 11.01 13.46
CA ALA A 299 -59.50 11.59 14.35
C ALA A 299 -59.78 11.35 15.85
N LYS A 300 -58.70 11.22 16.64
CA LYS A 300 -58.67 11.47 18.09
C LYS A 300 -57.38 12.22 18.46
N PRO A 301 -57.36 13.01 19.55
CA PRO A 301 -56.35 14.04 19.79
C PRO A 301 -55.02 13.52 20.40
N ARG A 302 -53.97 14.33 20.22
CA ARG A 302 -52.60 14.12 20.74
C ARG A 302 -52.51 14.22 22.28
N PRO A 303 -51.64 13.43 22.93
CA PRO A 303 -50.94 13.83 24.15
C PRO A 303 -49.58 14.50 23.85
N ALA A 304 -49.09 15.32 24.78
CA ALA A 304 -47.91 16.17 24.62
C ALA A 304 -46.56 15.42 24.68
N PRO A 305 -45.48 15.93 24.05
CA PRO A 305 -44.15 15.35 24.15
C PRO A 305 -43.51 15.64 25.52
N LYS A 306 -43.17 14.60 26.28
CA LYS A 306 -42.26 14.72 27.43
C LYS A 306 -40.82 14.57 26.93
N GLY A 307 -39.97 15.53 27.29
CA GLY A 307 -38.56 15.51 26.90
C GLY A 307 -37.81 14.33 27.52
N VAL A 308 -36.84 13.79 26.76
CA VAL A 308 -35.86 12.82 27.24
C VAL A 308 -34.47 13.39 26.99
N THR A 309 -33.65 13.35 28.03
CA THR A 309 -32.34 14.00 28.10
C THR A 309 -31.27 13.28 27.27
N SER A 310 -30.42 14.07 26.63
CA SER A 310 -29.27 13.60 25.85
C SER A 310 -28.15 13.07 26.75
N LYS A 311 -28.14 11.74 26.99
CA LYS A 311 -26.95 11.08 27.56
C LYS A 311 -25.91 10.82 26.46
N LYS A 312 -24.77 11.51 26.55
CA LYS A 312 -23.53 11.16 25.85
C LYS A 312 -23.22 9.66 26.04
N ARG A 313 -23.02 8.92 24.95
CA ARG A 313 -22.28 7.65 24.99
C ARG A 313 -20.78 7.95 24.90
N PRO A 314 -19.92 7.32 25.74
CA PRO A 314 -18.49 7.34 25.51
C PRO A 314 -18.15 6.49 24.27
N LYS A 315 -17.01 6.79 23.64
CA LYS A 315 -16.34 5.81 22.77
C LYS A 315 -15.91 4.63 23.65
N ILE A 316 -16.08 3.42 23.11
CA ILE A 316 -15.37 2.24 23.57
C ILE A 316 -14.46 1.90 22.41
N ASP A 317 -13.16 1.97 22.66
CA ASP A 317 -12.13 1.41 21.79
C ASP A 317 -12.06 -0.09 22.14
N GLU A 318 -12.31 -0.96 21.16
CA GLU A 318 -12.15 -2.41 21.31
C GLU A 318 -10.78 -2.83 20.76
N ASP A 319 -9.74 -2.58 21.55
CA ASP A 319 -8.45 -3.28 21.49
C ASP A 319 -8.43 -4.29 22.67
N ASP A 320 -8.82 -5.55 22.43
CA ASP A 320 -8.54 -6.67 23.35
C ASP A 320 -8.73 -8.02 22.63
N ASP A 321 -7.66 -8.82 22.52
CA ASP A 321 -7.71 -10.29 22.35
C ASP A 321 -6.27 -10.89 22.46
N GLU A 322 -5.57 -10.70 23.59
CA GLU A 322 -4.42 -11.54 23.96
C GLU A 322 -4.35 -11.80 25.48
N ALA A 323 -5.15 -12.77 25.94
CA ALA A 323 -5.19 -13.21 27.33
C ALA A 323 -4.59 -14.62 27.50
N GLU A 324 -3.37 -14.70 28.04
CA GLU A 324 -2.68 -15.96 28.35
C GLU A 324 -3.45 -16.83 29.37
N GLU A 325 -3.64 -18.13 29.06
CA GLU A 325 -4.16 -19.09 30.05
C GLU A 325 -3.12 -19.42 31.14
N LYS A 326 -3.41 -19.06 32.39
CA LYS A 326 -2.66 -19.54 33.56
C LYS A 326 -3.24 -20.87 34.10
N PRO A 327 -2.41 -21.90 34.35
CA PRO A 327 -2.89 -23.21 34.80
C PRO A 327 -3.39 -23.21 36.25
N LYS A 328 -4.56 -23.84 36.47
CA LYS A 328 -5.20 -23.94 37.80
C LYS A 328 -4.47 -24.94 38.71
N LYS A 329 -3.97 -24.46 39.86
CA LYS A 329 -3.49 -25.33 40.96
C LYS A 329 -4.64 -26.19 41.53
N ARG A 330 -4.48 -27.52 41.52
CA ARG A 330 -5.33 -28.45 42.28
C ARG A 330 -4.99 -28.33 43.78
N LYS A 331 -5.97 -28.01 44.63
CA LYS A 331 -5.88 -28.29 46.08
C LYS A 331 -6.29 -29.75 46.29
N GLY A 332 -5.36 -30.59 46.75
CA GLY A 332 -5.68 -31.87 47.37
C GLY A 332 -5.89 -31.67 48.86
N GLY A 333 -6.95 -32.23 49.42
CA GLY A 333 -7.17 -32.28 50.86
C GLY A 333 -6.66 -33.59 51.47
N LYS A 334 -6.17 -33.51 52.70
CA LYS A 334 -6.20 -34.52 53.74
C LYS A 334 -6.35 -33.78 55.07
#